data_AF-A0A8S2Z0Q4-F1
#
_entry.id   AF-A0A8S2Z0Q4-F1
#
_cell.length_a   1.000
_cell.length_b   1.000
_cell.length_c   1.000
_cell.angle_alpha   90.00
_cell.angle_beta   90.00
_cell.angle_gamma   90.00
#
_symmetry.space_group_name_H-M   'P 1'
#
loop_
_entity.id
_entity.type
_entity.pdbx_description
1 polymer ?
#
loop_
_entity_poly.entity_id
_entity_poly.type
_entity_poly.pdbx_seq_one_letter_code
_entity_poly.pdbx_strand_id
1 'polypeptide(L)'
;MEKTSGNDGETDRTFRYSDVVNEPTRMLVPIKGYQSMRLLSLEDTMQPIKHLIDDIDNYVYIAKRSCKNPQDDLTQDESAAIHLYTMNWTPRIRCLYYVLNQTLRTENRELVKPWFAYLKLLLTALYRLPSVPRTIWRGIRIDLSMRFVGEEDVTWWGFSSCTETPKVLEETFLGKEGIRTLFEIECLHGK
;
A
#
# COMPACT_ATOMS: atom_id res chain seq x y z
N MET A 1 -30.40 -26.66 -22.83
CA MET A 1 -29.85 -25.48 -23.50
C MET A 1 -30.34 -24.27 -22.72
N GLU A 2 -29.53 -23.41 -22.12
CA GLU A 2 -28.10 -23.35 -21.83
C GLU A 2 -28.02 -22.27 -20.75
N LYS A 3 -27.36 -22.55 -19.63
CA LYS A 3 -27.07 -21.56 -18.59
C LYS A 3 -25.85 -20.79 -19.05
N THR A 4 -25.97 -19.49 -19.30
CA THR A 4 -24.81 -18.61 -19.47
C THR A 4 -24.48 -17.94 -18.14
N SER A 5 -23.48 -18.52 -17.50
CA SER A 5 -22.73 -18.03 -16.37
C SER A 5 -21.64 -17.03 -16.80
N GLY A 6 -21.54 -15.92 -16.08
CA GLY A 6 -20.28 -15.32 -15.63
C GLY A 6 -19.53 -14.38 -16.59
N ASN A 7 -19.39 -13.12 -16.18
CA ASN A 7 -18.13 -12.37 -16.36
C ASN A 7 -17.94 -11.33 -15.24
N ASP A 8 -17.82 -11.79 -13.99
CA ASP A 8 -17.53 -10.95 -12.82
C ASP A 8 -16.02 -10.83 -12.53
N GLY A 9 -15.16 -11.16 -13.50
CA GLY A 9 -13.70 -11.26 -13.30
C GLY A 9 -12.86 -10.08 -13.81
N GLU A 10 -13.45 -9.13 -14.55
CA GLU A 10 -12.69 -8.15 -15.33
C GLU A 10 -12.64 -6.74 -14.70
N THR A 11 -13.56 -6.44 -13.79
CA THR A 11 -13.73 -5.12 -13.14
C THR A 11 -12.83 -4.90 -11.91
N ASP A 12 -12.17 -5.93 -11.37
CA ASP A 12 -11.43 -5.83 -10.10
C ASP A 12 -9.95 -5.45 -10.27
N ARG A 13 -9.37 -5.66 -11.46
CA ARG A 13 -7.94 -5.35 -11.73
C ARG A 13 -7.66 -3.86 -11.93
N THR A 14 -8.70 -3.08 -12.20
CA THR A 14 -8.63 -1.72 -12.74
C THR A 14 -8.54 -0.62 -11.68
N PHE A 15 -8.86 -0.88 -10.41
CA PHE A 15 -8.99 0.17 -9.39
C PHE A 15 -7.80 0.34 -8.46
N ARG A 16 -6.69 -0.36 -8.71
CA ARG A 16 -5.59 -0.49 -7.75
C ARG A 16 -4.98 0.82 -7.20
N TYR A 17 -5.11 1.98 -7.87
CA TYR A 17 -4.27 3.16 -7.58
C TYR A 17 -4.95 4.54 -7.62
N SER A 18 -6.26 4.66 -7.42
CA SER A 18 -6.97 5.95 -7.42
C SER A 18 -6.75 6.83 -6.17
N ASP A 19 -5.91 6.42 -5.23
CA ASP A 19 -6.00 6.96 -3.85
C ASP A 19 -5.25 8.29 -3.63
N VAL A 20 -4.44 8.76 -4.59
CA VAL A 20 -3.77 10.09 -4.49
C VAL A 20 -4.78 11.23 -4.48
N VAL A 21 -5.99 11.00 -5.01
CA VAL A 21 -7.11 11.96 -4.91
C VAL A 21 -7.44 12.29 -3.48
N ASN A 22 -7.31 11.31 -2.59
CA ASN A 22 -7.68 11.42 -1.19
C ASN A 22 -6.51 11.92 -0.33
N GLU A 23 -5.35 12.23 -0.90
CA GLU A 23 -4.29 12.88 -0.14
C GLU A 23 -4.76 14.26 0.31
N PRO A 24 -4.53 14.63 1.59
CA PRO A 24 -4.88 15.94 2.11
C PRO A 24 -4.10 17.03 1.36
N THR A 25 -4.77 18.13 1.04
CA THR A 25 -4.15 19.30 0.39
C THR A 25 -3.34 20.18 1.33
N ARG A 26 -3.28 19.82 2.62
CA ARG A 26 -2.54 20.51 3.66
C ARG A 26 -1.59 19.57 4.37
N MET A 27 -0.51 20.12 4.91
CA MET A 27 0.40 19.38 5.76
C MET A 27 -0.31 18.95 7.04
N LEU A 28 -0.35 17.64 7.29
CA LEU A 28 -0.87 17.08 8.54
C LEU A 28 0.23 16.99 9.60
N VAL A 29 -0.18 16.83 10.85
CA VAL A 29 0.75 16.54 11.95
C VAL A 29 1.46 15.20 11.69
N PRO A 30 2.79 15.13 11.87
CA PRO A 30 3.54 13.88 11.71
C PRO A 30 3.02 12.76 12.61
N ILE A 31 3.01 11.53 12.06
CA ILE A 31 2.64 10.34 12.83
C ILE A 31 3.82 9.98 13.73
N LYS A 32 3.61 10.05 15.05
CA LYS A 32 4.62 9.76 16.08
C LYS A 32 4.11 8.68 17.03
N GLY A 33 5.02 7.93 17.64
CA GLY A 33 4.72 6.93 18.67
C GLY A 33 4.95 5.50 18.20
N TYR A 34 4.67 5.20 16.92
CA TYR A 34 4.96 3.87 16.36
C TYR A 34 6.44 3.50 16.51
N GLN A 35 7.36 4.48 16.46
CA GLN A 35 8.81 4.21 16.57
C GLN A 35 9.17 3.56 17.91
N SER A 36 8.43 3.91 18.97
CA SER A 36 8.66 3.47 20.35
C SER A 36 8.00 2.13 20.67
N MET A 37 7.19 1.59 19.74
CA MET A 37 6.59 0.27 19.91
C MET A 37 7.67 -0.80 19.93
N ARG A 38 7.48 -1.80 20.79
CA ARG A 38 8.23 -3.05 20.72
C ARG A 38 7.96 -3.74 19.38
N LEU A 39 8.97 -4.40 18.82
CA LEU A 39 8.78 -5.33 17.70
C LEU A 39 8.04 -6.58 18.18
N LEU A 40 6.95 -6.91 17.49
CA LEU A 40 6.05 -8.02 17.78
C LEU A 40 5.96 -8.95 16.57
N SER A 41 5.42 -10.15 16.78
CA SER A 41 5.09 -11.07 15.69
C SER A 41 4.02 -10.47 14.77
N LEU A 42 3.93 -10.93 13.52
CA LEU A 42 2.91 -10.42 12.60
C LEU A 42 1.49 -10.61 13.17
N GLU A 43 1.20 -11.74 13.78
CA GLU A 43 -0.07 -12.06 14.44
C GLU A 43 -0.42 -11.06 15.56
N ASP A 44 0.56 -10.72 16.39
CA ASP A 44 0.38 -9.79 17.51
C ASP A 44 0.15 -8.36 17.01
N THR A 45 0.83 -7.95 15.92
CA THR A 45 0.62 -6.62 15.34
C THR A 45 -0.78 -6.41 14.79
N MET A 46 -1.48 -7.50 14.41
CA MET A 46 -2.83 -7.42 13.87
C MET A 46 -3.93 -7.29 14.93
N GLN A 47 -3.67 -7.71 16.18
CA GLN A 47 -4.72 -7.74 17.23
C GLN A 47 -5.50 -6.43 17.36
N PRO A 48 -4.87 -5.24 17.37
CA PRO A 48 -5.61 -3.98 17.51
C PRO A 48 -6.50 -3.62 16.31
N ILE A 49 -6.24 -4.21 15.14
CA ILE A 49 -6.90 -3.88 13.87
C ILE A 49 -7.73 -5.03 13.29
N LYS A 50 -7.82 -6.18 13.98
CA LYS A 50 -8.59 -7.34 13.52
C LYS A 50 -10.04 -7.03 13.18
N HIS A 51 -10.66 -6.14 13.94
CA HIS A 51 -12.05 -5.72 13.73
C HIS A 51 -12.25 -4.82 12.51
N LEU A 52 -11.15 -4.28 11.93
CA LEU A 52 -11.19 -3.41 10.76
C LEU A 52 -11.03 -4.18 9.44
N ILE A 53 -10.49 -5.40 9.50
CA ILE A 53 -10.11 -6.18 8.33
C ILE A 53 -10.63 -7.60 8.50
N ASP A 54 -11.63 -7.94 7.70
CA ASP A 54 -12.19 -9.28 7.69
C ASP A 54 -11.14 -10.33 7.31
N ASP A 55 -11.20 -11.46 8.00
CA ASP A 55 -10.37 -12.64 7.72
C ASP A 55 -8.85 -12.42 7.76
N ILE A 56 -8.41 -11.38 8.48
CA ILE A 56 -6.99 -11.00 8.54
C ILE A 56 -6.09 -12.13 9.04
N ASP A 57 -6.58 -12.99 9.93
CA ASP A 57 -5.81 -14.12 10.46
C ASP A 57 -5.44 -15.14 9.36
N ASN A 58 -6.33 -15.39 8.41
CA ASN A 58 -6.04 -16.27 7.27
C ASN A 58 -4.99 -15.64 6.35
N TYR A 59 -5.08 -14.33 6.09
CA TYR A 59 -4.08 -13.62 5.28
C TYR A 59 -2.72 -13.55 5.96
N VAL A 60 -2.67 -13.37 7.28
CA VAL A 60 -1.43 -13.45 8.08
C VAL A 60 -0.81 -14.84 7.94
N TYR A 61 -1.61 -15.90 8.09
CA TYR A 61 -1.14 -17.27 7.93
C TYR A 61 -0.56 -17.52 6.54
N ILE A 62 -1.26 -17.07 5.48
CA ILE A 62 -0.78 -17.17 4.10
C ILE A 62 0.54 -16.41 3.92
N ALA A 63 0.62 -15.17 4.40
CA ALA A 63 1.81 -14.34 4.28
C ALA A 63 3.03 -14.99 4.96
N LYS A 64 2.88 -15.49 6.19
CA LYS A 64 3.98 -16.19 6.88
C LYS A 64 4.38 -17.48 6.18
N ARG A 65 3.43 -18.21 5.61
CA ARG A 65 3.70 -19.44 4.86
C ARG A 65 4.48 -19.16 3.58
N SER A 66 4.22 -18.04 2.90
CA SER A 66 4.98 -17.58 1.74
C SER A 66 6.40 -17.14 2.09
N CYS A 67 6.63 -16.69 3.33
CA CYS A 67 7.91 -16.10 3.77
C CYS A 67 8.74 -17.00 4.70
N LYS A 68 8.63 -18.33 4.60
CA LYS A 68 9.34 -19.28 5.49
C LYS A 68 10.87 -19.18 5.44
N ASN A 69 11.42 -18.77 4.30
CA ASN A 69 12.86 -18.62 4.08
C ASN A 69 13.16 -17.17 3.67
N PRO A 70 13.07 -16.22 4.61
CA PRO A 70 13.27 -14.81 4.29
C PRO A 70 14.70 -14.56 3.77
N GLN A 71 14.84 -13.56 2.91
CA GLN A 71 16.12 -13.07 2.38
C GLN A 71 16.46 -11.72 3.04
N ASP A 72 17.62 -11.15 2.68
CA ASP A 72 17.99 -9.77 3.03
C ASP A 72 18.03 -9.49 4.55
N ASP A 73 18.41 -10.51 5.34
CA ASP A 73 18.47 -10.46 6.82
C ASP A 73 17.14 -10.05 7.49
N LEU A 74 16.03 -10.27 6.78
CA LEU A 74 14.70 -10.14 7.33
C LEU A 74 14.35 -11.35 8.18
N THR A 75 13.65 -11.11 9.28
CA THR A 75 12.91 -12.16 9.97
C THR A 75 11.71 -12.61 9.12
N GLN A 76 11.14 -13.77 9.44
CA GLN A 76 9.92 -14.25 8.79
C GLN A 76 8.76 -13.25 8.95
N ASP A 77 8.60 -12.66 10.14
CA ASP A 77 7.53 -11.70 10.41
C ASP A 77 7.71 -10.39 9.63
N GLU A 78 8.94 -9.90 9.48
CA GLU A 78 9.26 -8.71 8.68
C GLU A 78 8.97 -8.95 7.19
N SER A 79 9.45 -10.06 6.64
CA SER A 79 9.17 -10.43 5.24
C SER A 79 7.67 -10.63 5.01
N ALA A 80 6.99 -11.31 5.93
CA ALA A 80 5.55 -11.52 5.87
C ALA A 80 4.74 -10.22 5.99
N ALA A 81 5.21 -9.23 6.76
CA ALA A 81 4.56 -7.92 6.87
C ALA A 81 4.58 -7.17 5.52
N ILE A 82 5.70 -7.20 4.80
CA ILE A 82 5.83 -6.64 3.45
C ILE A 82 4.91 -7.42 2.49
N HIS A 83 4.97 -8.76 2.53
CA HIS A 83 4.13 -9.60 1.67
C HIS A 83 2.65 -9.29 1.89
N LEU A 84 2.19 -9.26 3.14
CA LEU A 84 0.81 -8.95 3.52
C LEU A 84 0.37 -7.56 3.04
N TYR A 85 1.25 -6.55 3.11
CA TYR A 85 0.96 -5.22 2.56
C TYR A 85 0.72 -5.29 1.04
N THR A 86 1.40 -6.16 0.31
CA THR A 86 1.24 -6.28 -1.15
C THR A 86 0.15 -7.25 -1.59
N MET A 87 -0.40 -8.05 -0.66
CA MET A 87 -1.46 -9.00 -0.96
C MET A 87 -2.73 -8.28 -1.40
N ASN A 88 -3.42 -8.88 -2.36
CA ASN A 88 -4.70 -8.39 -2.86
C ASN A 88 -5.77 -9.48 -2.73
N TRP A 89 -6.93 -9.08 -2.22
CA TRP A 89 -8.11 -9.92 -2.13
C TRP A 89 -9.37 -9.12 -2.47
N THR A 90 -10.49 -9.84 -2.63
CA THR A 90 -11.76 -9.26 -3.07
C THR A 90 -12.75 -9.27 -1.90
N PRO A 91 -13.48 -8.15 -1.66
CA PRO A 91 -13.39 -6.88 -2.37
C PRO A 91 -12.15 -6.07 -1.98
N ARG A 92 -11.53 -5.38 -2.96
CA ARG A 92 -10.31 -4.57 -2.77
C ARG A 92 -10.38 -3.59 -1.59
N ILE A 93 -11.56 -3.00 -1.35
CA ILE A 93 -11.76 -2.02 -0.28
C ILE A 93 -11.47 -2.60 1.12
N ARG A 94 -11.41 -3.93 1.23
CA ARG A 94 -11.05 -4.67 2.44
C ARG A 94 -9.59 -5.13 2.47
N CYS A 95 -8.80 -4.87 1.43
CA CYS A 95 -7.36 -5.14 1.44
C CYS A 95 -6.66 -4.33 2.53
N LEU A 96 -5.69 -4.95 3.21
CA LEU A 96 -4.95 -4.29 4.29
C LEU A 96 -4.28 -3.00 3.82
N TYR A 97 -3.62 -2.99 2.66
CA TYR A 97 -3.00 -1.77 2.13
C TYR A 97 -4.01 -0.66 1.87
N TYR A 98 -5.23 -1.03 1.46
CA TYR A 98 -6.27 -0.07 1.16
C TYR A 98 -6.72 0.61 2.44
N VAL A 99 -7.11 -0.17 3.44
CA VAL A 99 -7.58 0.34 4.75
C VAL A 99 -6.46 1.12 5.46
N LEU A 100 -5.23 0.61 5.44
CA LEU A 100 -4.07 1.29 6.01
C LEU A 100 -3.83 2.65 5.35
N ASN A 101 -3.74 2.69 4.02
CA ASN A 101 -3.45 3.94 3.32
C ASN A 101 -4.58 4.97 3.44
N GLN A 102 -5.85 4.54 3.50
CA GLN A 102 -6.95 5.44 3.85
C GLN A 102 -6.79 5.99 5.27
N THR A 103 -6.41 5.14 6.22
CA THR A 103 -6.18 5.55 7.61
C THR A 103 -5.00 6.52 7.73
N LEU A 104 -3.91 6.32 6.98
CA LEU A 104 -2.75 7.22 7.03
C LEU A 104 -3.06 8.64 6.50
N ARG A 105 -4.02 8.76 5.57
CA ARG A 105 -4.47 10.03 5.01
C ARG A 105 -5.42 10.81 5.92
N THR A 106 -5.98 10.17 6.95
CA THR A 106 -6.92 10.86 7.84
C THR A 106 -6.23 11.92 8.68
N GLU A 107 -6.89 13.07 8.84
CA GLU A 107 -6.43 14.13 9.72
C GLU A 107 -6.50 13.71 11.20
N ASN A 108 -7.44 12.80 11.53
CA ASN A 108 -7.61 12.30 12.88
C ASN A 108 -6.55 11.23 13.21
N ARG A 109 -5.42 11.66 13.75
CA ARG A 109 -4.27 10.78 14.07
C ARG A 109 -4.58 9.71 15.11
N GLU A 110 -5.66 9.84 15.88
CA GLU A 110 -6.11 8.80 16.80
C GLU A 110 -6.49 7.51 16.05
N LEU A 111 -7.04 7.62 14.84
CA LEU A 111 -7.40 6.46 14.01
C LEU A 111 -6.18 5.68 13.53
N VAL A 112 -4.99 6.29 13.52
CA VAL A 112 -3.74 5.64 13.12
C VAL A 112 -3.14 4.82 14.27
N LYS A 113 -3.45 5.14 15.53
CA LYS A 113 -2.85 4.49 16.70
C LYS A 113 -2.99 2.96 16.72
N PRO A 114 -4.13 2.36 16.37
CA PRO A 114 -4.26 0.89 16.28
C PRO A 114 -3.23 0.25 15.33
N TRP A 115 -2.78 0.98 14.31
CA TRP A 115 -1.81 0.50 13.32
C TRP A 115 -0.36 0.58 13.79
N PHE A 116 -0.05 1.18 14.93
CA PHE A 116 1.34 1.47 15.32
C PHE A 116 2.20 0.21 15.46
N ALA A 117 1.64 -0.90 15.95
CA ALA A 117 2.37 -2.17 16.03
C ALA A 117 2.74 -2.69 14.64
N TYR A 118 1.80 -2.65 13.69
CA TYR A 118 2.05 -3.07 12.32
C TYR A 118 3.00 -2.12 11.58
N LEU A 119 2.82 -0.80 11.73
CA LEU A 119 3.71 0.21 11.16
C LEU A 119 5.14 0.04 11.67
N LYS A 120 5.32 -0.27 12.96
CA LYS A 120 6.63 -0.57 13.52
C LYS A 120 7.27 -1.76 12.82
N LEU A 121 6.55 -2.87 12.65
CA LEU A 121 7.07 -4.07 11.99
C LEU A 121 7.38 -3.81 10.51
N LEU A 122 6.43 -3.25 9.76
CA LEU A 122 6.57 -2.98 8.32
C LEU A 122 7.71 -1.99 8.04
N LEU A 123 7.78 -0.86 8.74
CA LEU A 123 8.83 0.13 8.50
C LEU A 123 10.21 -0.37 8.94
N THR A 124 10.29 -1.22 9.96
CA THR A 124 11.55 -1.87 10.34
C THR A 124 12.02 -2.81 9.23
N ALA A 125 11.12 -3.62 8.68
CA ALA A 125 11.40 -4.51 7.55
C ALA A 125 11.90 -3.72 6.33
N LEU A 126 11.17 -2.66 5.93
CA LEU A 126 11.56 -1.81 4.80
C LEU A 126 12.90 -1.09 5.04
N TYR A 127 13.22 -0.71 6.28
CA TYR A 127 14.49 -0.04 6.59
C TYR A 127 15.71 -0.97 6.43
N ARG A 128 15.53 -2.28 6.66
CA ARG A 128 16.60 -3.30 6.47
C ARG A 128 16.92 -3.57 5.02
N LEU A 129 15.96 -3.37 4.11
CA LEU A 129 16.18 -3.55 2.69
C LEU A 129 17.14 -2.49 2.13
N PRO A 130 18.00 -2.84 1.16
CA PRO A 130 18.89 -1.89 0.53
C PRO A 130 18.09 -0.77 -0.15
N SER A 131 18.54 0.47 0.03
CA SER A 131 17.98 1.58 -0.75
C SER A 131 18.57 1.56 -2.15
N VAL A 132 17.69 1.63 -3.15
CA VAL A 132 18.13 1.67 -4.54
C VAL A 132 17.59 2.91 -5.24
N PRO A 133 18.46 3.83 -5.68
CA PRO A 133 18.06 4.94 -6.51
C PRO A 133 17.57 4.44 -7.87
N ARG A 134 16.41 4.91 -8.32
CA ARG A 134 15.80 4.49 -9.59
C ARG A 134 14.65 5.40 -10.01
N THR A 135 14.41 5.51 -11.31
CA THR A 135 13.18 6.10 -11.84
C THR A 135 12.05 5.09 -11.69
N ILE A 136 11.01 5.47 -10.96
CA ILE A 136 9.81 4.66 -10.76
C ILE A 136 8.60 5.40 -11.33
N TRP A 137 7.59 4.61 -11.67
CA TRP A 137 6.40 5.12 -12.31
C TRP A 137 5.15 4.79 -11.48
N ARG A 138 4.22 5.74 -11.44
CA ARG A 138 2.91 5.58 -10.79
C ARG A 138 1.80 6.11 -11.69
N GLY A 139 0.93 5.21 -12.14
CA GLY A 139 -0.24 5.55 -12.95
C GLY A 139 -1.48 5.75 -12.10
N ILE A 140 -2.25 6.82 -12.38
CA ILE A 140 -3.49 7.17 -11.69
C ILE A 140 -4.61 7.42 -12.70
N ARG A 141 -5.81 6.90 -12.39
CA ARG A 141 -6.95 6.89 -13.31
C ARG A 141 -7.80 8.15 -13.35
N ILE A 142 -7.18 9.30 -13.10
CA ILE A 142 -7.83 10.61 -13.10
C ILE A 142 -6.82 11.70 -13.48
N ASP A 143 -7.32 12.87 -13.85
CA ASP A 143 -6.51 14.07 -14.10
C ASP A 143 -6.14 14.76 -12.79
N LEU A 144 -4.83 14.88 -12.53
CA LEU A 144 -4.25 15.57 -11.39
C LEU A 144 -3.40 16.78 -11.81
N SER A 145 -3.38 17.14 -13.09
CA SER A 145 -2.52 18.22 -13.63
C SER A 145 -2.65 19.52 -12.82
N MET A 146 -3.87 19.92 -12.46
CA MET A 146 -4.14 21.13 -11.69
C MET A 146 -3.73 21.05 -10.21
N ARG A 147 -3.40 19.87 -9.67
CA ARG A 147 -2.96 19.71 -8.28
C ARG A 147 -1.44 19.86 -8.10
N PHE A 148 -0.68 19.81 -9.18
CA PHE A 148 0.78 19.90 -9.17
C PHE A 148 1.24 21.11 -10.00
N VAL A 149 0.60 22.25 -9.80
CA VAL A 149 0.89 23.51 -10.50
C VAL A 149 1.89 24.30 -9.67
N GLY A 150 3.17 23.93 -9.72
CA GLY A 150 4.24 24.64 -9.04
C GLY A 150 5.38 23.75 -8.57
N GLU A 151 6.41 24.37 -7.99
CA GLU A 151 7.59 23.72 -7.41
C GLU A 151 7.41 23.42 -5.91
N GLU A 152 6.19 23.13 -5.48
CA GLU A 152 5.88 22.87 -4.07
C GLU A 152 6.22 21.44 -3.65
N ASP A 153 6.70 21.29 -2.42
CA ASP A 153 6.91 19.98 -1.81
C ASP A 153 5.57 19.27 -1.58
N VAL A 154 5.43 18.06 -2.10
CA VAL A 154 4.23 17.23 -1.93
C VAL A 154 4.51 16.08 -0.97
N THR A 155 3.63 15.92 0.03
CA THR A 155 3.66 14.78 0.95
C THR A 155 2.53 13.81 0.63
N TRP A 156 2.88 12.57 0.29
CA TRP A 156 1.92 11.46 0.22
C TRP A 156 1.93 10.71 1.56
N TRP A 157 0.81 10.77 2.27
CA TRP A 157 0.69 10.19 3.61
C TRP A 157 0.49 8.68 3.57
N GLY A 158 -0.16 8.17 2.51
CA GLY A 158 -0.21 6.73 2.26
C GLY A 158 1.09 6.21 1.65
N PHE A 159 1.38 4.93 1.87
CA PHE A 159 2.44 4.24 1.15
C PHE A 159 2.16 4.25 -0.36
N SER A 160 3.19 4.55 -1.13
CA SER A 160 3.09 4.66 -2.58
C SER A 160 3.70 3.44 -3.25
N SER A 161 2.83 2.55 -3.74
CA SER A 161 3.24 1.46 -4.61
C SER A 161 3.54 2.00 -6.01
N CYS A 162 4.71 1.63 -6.55
CA CYS A 162 5.21 2.07 -7.84
C CYS A 162 5.77 0.87 -8.62
N THR A 163 6.04 1.05 -9.90
CA THR A 163 6.67 0.04 -10.76
C THR A 163 7.86 0.65 -11.51
N GLU A 164 8.90 -0.14 -11.71
CA GLU A 164 10.03 0.24 -12.56
C GLU A 164 9.72 0.09 -14.04
N THR A 165 8.70 -0.69 -14.40
CA THR A 165 8.36 -0.99 -15.78
C THR A 165 7.14 -0.17 -16.21
N PRO A 166 7.30 0.83 -17.09
CA PRO A 166 6.17 1.60 -17.62
C PRO A 166 5.14 0.71 -18.31
N LYS A 167 5.59 -0.32 -19.02
CA LYS A 167 4.72 -1.27 -19.72
C LYS A 167 3.76 -2.02 -18.79
N VAL A 168 4.20 -2.30 -17.57
CA VAL A 168 3.35 -2.91 -16.53
C VAL A 168 2.16 -1.98 -16.26
N LEU A 169 2.36 -0.65 -16.30
CA LEU A 169 1.29 0.34 -16.13
C LEU A 169 0.25 0.33 -17.27
N GLU A 170 0.69 0.14 -18.51
CA GLU A 170 -0.21 0.10 -19.67
C GLU A 170 -1.14 -1.12 -19.62
N GLU A 171 -0.60 -2.29 -19.29
CA GLU A 171 -1.34 -3.56 -19.33
C GLU A 171 -2.28 -3.74 -18.13
N THR A 172 -1.98 -3.13 -16.97
CA THR A 172 -2.70 -3.41 -15.72
C THR A 172 -3.22 -2.17 -14.98
N PHE A 173 -2.68 -0.96 -15.21
CA PHE A 173 -2.80 0.16 -14.25
C PHE A 173 -3.54 1.36 -14.83
N LEU A 174 -3.36 1.68 -16.11
CA LEU A 174 -4.00 2.82 -16.75
C LEU A 174 -5.37 2.45 -17.35
N GLY A 175 -5.56 1.20 -17.77
CA GLY A 175 -6.72 0.82 -18.57
C GLY A 175 -6.68 1.51 -19.94
N LYS A 176 -7.66 1.25 -20.80
CA LYS A 176 -7.59 1.68 -22.21
C LYS A 176 -8.25 3.04 -22.51
N GLU A 177 -9.04 3.59 -21.59
CA GLU A 177 -9.92 4.74 -21.87
C GLU A 177 -9.97 5.76 -20.73
N GLY A 178 -10.14 7.05 -21.05
CA GLY A 178 -10.30 8.16 -20.09
C GLY A 178 -8.99 8.86 -19.73
N ILE A 179 -9.08 10.06 -19.14
CA ILE A 179 -7.92 10.88 -18.78
C ILE A 179 -7.17 10.23 -17.60
N ARG A 180 -5.83 10.29 -17.65
CA ARG A 180 -4.91 9.67 -16.70
C ARG A 180 -3.80 10.63 -16.31
N THR A 181 -3.26 10.43 -15.12
CA THR A 181 -2.01 11.05 -14.69
C THR A 181 -0.95 9.97 -14.53
N LEU A 182 0.22 10.21 -15.10
CA LEU A 182 1.41 9.38 -14.92
C LEU A 182 2.46 10.19 -14.18
N PHE A 183 2.89 9.71 -13.03
CA PHE A 183 4.04 10.26 -12.32
C PHE A 183 5.29 9.49 -12.73
N GLU A 184 6.27 10.23 -13.22
CA GLU A 184 7.67 9.82 -13.26
C GLU A 184 8.34 10.34 -11.99
N ILE A 185 8.97 9.45 -11.23
CA ILE A 185 9.53 9.79 -9.91
C ILE A 185 10.98 9.33 -9.89
N GLU A 186 11.90 10.29 -9.76
CA GLU A 186 13.29 10.00 -9.41
C GLU A 186 13.36 9.64 -7.93
N CYS A 187 13.37 8.33 -7.64
CA CYS A 187 13.39 7.84 -6.27
C CYS A 187 14.82 7.73 -5.77
N LEU A 188 15.15 8.44 -4.69
CA LEU A 188 16.49 8.39 -4.07
C LEU A 188 16.67 7.18 -3.13
N HIS A 189 15.60 6.77 -2.43
CA HIS A 189 15.65 5.81 -1.34
C HIS A 189 14.55 4.72 -1.43
N GLY A 190 14.27 4.25 -2.65
CA GLY A 190 13.30 3.17 -2.88
C GLY A 190 13.68 1.88 -2.17
N LYS A 191 12.67 1.14 -1.71
CA LYS A 191 12.78 -0.18 -1.07
C LYS A 191 12.07 -1.23 -1.91
#